data_AF-A0A8J4VXK3-F1
#
_entry.id   AF-A0A8J4VXK3-F1
#
_cell.length_a   1.000
_cell.length_b   1.000
_cell.length_c   1.000
_cell.angle_alpha   90.00
_cell.angle_beta   90.00
_cell.angle_gamma   90.00
#
_symmetry.space_group_name_H-M   'P 1'
#
loop_
_entity.id
_entity.type
_entity.pdbx_description
1 polymer ?
#
loop_
_entity_poly.entity_id
_entity_poly.type
_entity_poly.pdbx_seq_one_letter_code
_entity_poly.pdbx_strand_id
1 'polypeptide(L)'
;MGILSTILGVWGFGVGTSIGVVIGYYMFIYFQPSDVKDLVVRPLVELDTKGLQSLLPEIPLWVKNPDYDRVDWLNRFIEKMWPFLDKAICKTARSIAKPIIAEQIPKYKIDSVEFETLTLGSLPPTFSG
;
A
#
# COMPACT_ATOMS: atom_id res chain seq x y z
N MET A 1 1.71 -53.18 38.04
CA MET A 1 1.11 -51.90 38.48
C MET A 1 1.20 -50.77 37.45
N GLY A 2 2.10 -50.79 36.44
CA GLY A 2 2.30 -49.65 35.52
C GLY A 2 1.42 -49.57 34.25
N ILE A 3 0.86 -50.69 33.78
CA ILE A 3 0.08 -50.68 32.51
C ILE A 3 -1.31 -50.05 32.73
N LEU A 4 -1.98 -50.39 33.83
CA LEU A 4 -3.29 -49.85 34.17
C LEU A 4 -3.26 -48.34 34.41
N SER A 5 -2.21 -47.84 35.08
CA SER A 5 -2.02 -46.40 35.31
C SER A 5 -1.74 -45.63 34.02
N THR A 6 -1.02 -46.24 33.07
CA THR A 6 -0.77 -45.63 31.76
C THR A 6 -2.06 -45.54 30.93
N ILE A 7 -2.89 -46.59 30.94
CA ILE A 7 -4.18 -46.60 30.23
C ILE A 7 -5.14 -45.57 30.84
N LEU A 8 -5.23 -45.51 32.18
CA LEU A 8 -6.03 -44.49 32.88
C LEU A 8 -5.55 -43.07 32.58
N GLY A 9 -4.23 -42.87 32.48
CA GLY A 9 -3.62 -41.58 32.17
C GLY A 9 -3.97 -41.09 30.77
N VAL A 10 -3.90 -41.96 29.76
CA VAL A 10 -4.27 -41.61 28.37
C VAL A 10 -5.76 -41.31 28.25
N TRP A 11 -6.61 -42.08 28.93
CA TRP A 11 -8.06 -41.81 28.97
C TRP A 11 -8.40 -40.52 29.70
N GLY A 12 -7.80 -40.29 30.87
CA GLY A 12 -7.99 -39.08 31.66
C GLY A 12 -7.54 -37.82 30.93
N PHE A 13 -6.41 -37.89 30.21
CA PHE A 13 -5.94 -36.79 29.39
C PHE A 13 -6.87 -36.51 28.20
N GLY A 14 -7.34 -37.55 27.50
CA GLY A 14 -8.26 -37.40 26.38
C GLY A 14 -9.60 -36.79 26.78
N VAL A 15 -10.18 -37.27 27.90
CA VAL A 15 -11.45 -36.74 28.43
C VAL A 15 -11.27 -35.35 29.02
N GLY A 16 -10.18 -35.09 29.75
CA GLY A 16 -9.90 -33.78 30.33
C GLY A 16 -9.70 -32.71 29.26
N THR A 17 -8.98 -33.04 28.18
CA THR A 17 -8.73 -32.10 27.08
C THR A 17 -10.00 -31.78 26.31
N SER A 18 -10.84 -32.78 26.02
CA SER A 18 -12.10 -32.54 25.30
C SER A 18 -13.07 -31.68 26.12
N ILE A 19 -13.22 -31.96 27.42
CA ILE A 19 -14.03 -31.12 28.33
C ILE A 19 -13.46 -29.71 28.43
N GLY A 20 -12.14 -29.57 28.56
CA GLY A 20 -11.47 -28.27 28.63
C GLY A 20 -11.68 -27.42 27.38
N VAL A 21 -11.61 -28.02 26.19
CA VAL A 21 -11.89 -27.32 24.92
C VAL A 21 -13.34 -26.87 24.82
N VAL A 22 -14.30 -27.72 25.22
CA VAL A 22 -15.73 -27.36 25.19
C VAL A 22 -16.03 -26.21 26.15
N ILE A 23 -15.52 -26.28 27.39
CA ILE A 23 -15.71 -25.21 28.38
C ILE A 23 -15.02 -23.92 27.89
N GLY A 24 -13.81 -24.01 27.37
CA GLY A 24 -13.08 -22.87 26.82
C GLY A 24 -13.82 -22.21 25.66
N TYR A 25 -14.39 -23.00 24.74
CA TYR A 25 -15.20 -22.49 23.64
C TYR A 25 -16.46 -21.77 24.12
N TYR A 26 -17.19 -22.35 25.08
CA TYR A 26 -18.37 -21.72 25.65
C TYR A 26 -18.05 -20.42 26.40
N MET A 27 -16.96 -20.41 27.18
CA MET A 27 -16.49 -19.17 27.82
C MET A 27 -16.08 -18.13 26.79
N PHE A 28 -15.37 -18.53 25.74
CA PHE A 28 -14.93 -17.61 24.68
C PHE A 28 -16.11 -16.92 23.98
N ILE A 29 -17.17 -17.67 23.64
CA ILE A 29 -18.40 -17.09 23.07
C ILE A 29 -19.10 -16.18 24.07
N TYR A 30 -19.13 -16.55 25.35
CA TYR A 30 -19.76 -15.72 26.37
C TYR A 30 -19.02 -14.39 26.62
N PHE A 31 -17.68 -14.43 26.57
CA PHE A 31 -16.84 -13.25 26.80
C PHE A 31 -16.61 -12.39 25.56
N GLN A 32 -16.82 -12.92 24.36
CA GLN A 32 -16.70 -12.15 23.12
C GLN A 32 -18.10 -11.68 22.68
N PRO A 33 -18.52 -10.45 23.02
CA PRO A 33 -19.76 -9.90 22.50
C PRO A 33 -19.61 -9.75 20.98
N SER A 34 -20.30 -10.61 20.23
CA SER A 34 -20.41 -10.55 18.76
C SER A 34 -21.29 -9.42 18.26
N ASP A 35 -21.71 -8.52 19.16
CA ASP A 35 -22.62 -7.41 18.87
C ASP A 35 -21.85 -6.29 18.18
N VAL A 36 -21.58 -6.50 16.89
CA VAL A 36 -21.13 -5.44 15.99
C VAL A 36 -22.34 -4.55 15.79
N LYS A 37 -22.38 -3.42 16.50
CA LYS A 37 -23.44 -2.42 16.31
C LYS A 37 -23.55 -2.11 14.82
N ASP A 38 -24.71 -2.38 14.23
CA ASP A 38 -25.00 -1.97 12.87
C ASP A 38 -24.87 -0.45 12.79
N LEU A 39 -23.87 0.02 12.06
CA LEU A 39 -23.67 1.44 11.81
C LEU A 39 -24.85 1.92 10.97
N VAL A 40 -25.79 2.63 11.59
CA VAL A 40 -26.86 3.31 10.85
C VAL A 40 -26.19 4.41 10.04
N VAL A 41 -25.97 4.15 8.75
CA VAL A 41 -25.42 5.12 7.81
C VAL A 41 -26.46 6.22 7.65
N ARG A 42 -26.23 7.35 8.32
CA ARG A 42 -27.02 8.57 8.17
C ARG A 42 -26.24 9.58 7.33
N PRO A 43 -26.90 10.32 6.44
CA PRO A 43 -26.26 11.39 5.72
C PRO A 43 -25.78 12.47 6.71
N LEU A 44 -24.62 13.07 6.44
CA LEU A 44 -23.99 14.07 7.32
C LEU A 44 -24.88 15.28 7.61
N VAL A 45 -25.84 15.57 6.72
CA VAL A 45 -26.80 16.67 6.86
C VAL A 45 -27.80 16.48 8.01
N GLU A 46 -28.02 15.23 8.43
CA GLU A 46 -28.95 14.88 9.51
C GLU A 46 -28.27 14.81 10.88
N LEU A 47 -26.94 14.99 10.93
CA LEU A 47 -26.15 14.83 12.14
C LEU A 47 -26.08 16.14 12.93
N ASP A 48 -26.39 16.09 14.23
CA ASP A 48 -26.28 17.25 15.12
C ASP A 48 -24.81 17.67 15.30
N THR A 49 -24.60 18.93 15.71
CA THR A 49 -23.29 19.56 15.96
C THR A 49 -22.36 18.71 16.81
N LYS A 50 -22.86 18.07 17.87
CA LYS A 50 -22.09 17.16 18.73
C LYS A 50 -21.67 15.88 18.01
N GLY A 51 -22.54 15.34 17.14
CA GLY A 51 -22.24 14.19 16.31
C GLY A 51 -21.15 14.51 15.28
N LEU A 52 -21.26 15.66 14.61
CA LEU A 52 -20.22 16.15 13.70
C LEU A 52 -18.87 16.34 14.41
N GLN A 53 -18.88 16.91 15.61
CA GLN A 53 -17.67 17.09 16.42
C GLN A 53 -17.03 15.75 16.81
N SER A 54 -17.83 14.72 17.08
CA SER A 54 -17.33 13.38 17.40
C SER A 54 -16.67 12.67 16.21
N LEU A 55 -17.02 13.06 14.97
CA LEU A 55 -16.42 12.53 13.73
C LEU A 55 -15.12 13.25 13.34
N LEU A 56 -14.88 14.47 13.82
CA LEU A 56 -13.68 15.23 13.50
C LEU A 56 -12.37 14.45 13.76
N PRO A 57 -12.19 13.70 14.87
CA PRO A 57 -10.99 12.89 15.08
C PRO A 57 -10.80 11.79 14.05
N GLU A 58 -11.87 11.21 13.51
CA GLU A 58 -11.86 10.09 12.57
C GLU A 58 -11.57 10.50 11.12
N ILE A 59 -11.70 11.79 10.80
CA ILE A 59 -11.41 12.30 9.46
C ILE A 59 -9.92 12.09 9.11
N PRO A 60 -9.60 11.61 7.90
CA PRO A 60 -8.22 11.43 7.45
C PRO A 60 -7.39 12.71 7.50
N LEU A 61 -6.10 12.58 7.75
CA LEU A 61 -5.19 13.73 7.89
C LEU A 61 -5.05 14.56 6.61
N TRP A 62 -5.18 13.96 5.41
CA TRP A 62 -5.17 14.68 4.14
C TRP A 62 -6.38 15.58 3.91
N VAL A 63 -7.54 15.24 4.49
CA VAL A 63 -8.73 16.11 4.49
C VAL A 63 -8.56 17.26 5.50
N LYS A 64 -7.92 16.99 6.64
CA LYS A 64 -7.71 17.99 7.71
C LYS A 64 -6.62 19.00 7.36
N ASN A 65 -5.58 18.52 6.71
CA ASN A 65 -4.36 19.27 6.47
C ASN A 65 -4.14 19.36 4.95
N PRO A 66 -4.46 20.49 4.31
CA PRO A 66 -4.25 20.66 2.87
C PRO A 66 -2.77 20.55 2.47
N ASP A 67 -1.84 20.68 3.42
CA ASP A 67 -0.40 20.48 3.20
C ASP A 67 0.04 19.02 3.26
N TYR A 68 -0.83 18.09 3.69
CA TYR A 68 -0.51 16.67 3.79
C TYR A 68 -0.49 15.99 2.41
N ASP A 69 -1.24 16.51 1.46
CA ASP A 69 -1.19 16.03 0.07
C ASP A 69 0.12 16.40 -0.63
N ARG A 70 0.85 17.42 -0.12
CA ARG A 70 2.13 17.86 -0.70
C ARG A 70 3.12 16.70 -0.78
N VAL A 71 3.39 16.26 -2.01
CA VAL A 71 4.36 15.20 -2.31
C VAL A 71 5.82 15.67 -2.26
N ASP A 72 6.16 16.56 -1.32
CA ASP A 72 7.51 17.09 -1.13
C ASP A 72 8.54 16.00 -0.87
N TRP A 73 8.13 14.92 -0.18
CA TRP A 73 8.98 13.76 0.04
C TRP A 73 9.37 13.08 -1.28
N LEU A 74 8.45 13.00 -2.24
CA LEU A 74 8.67 12.41 -3.56
C LEU A 74 9.59 13.32 -4.39
N ASN A 75 9.34 14.64 -4.36
CA ASN A 75 10.19 15.61 -5.04
C ASN A 75 11.66 15.51 -4.58
N ARG A 76 11.88 15.45 -3.25
CA ARG A 76 13.22 15.26 -2.66
C ARG A 76 13.85 13.91 -3.02
N PHE A 77 13.02 12.86 -3.14
CA PHE A 77 13.48 11.54 -3.53
C PHE A 77 13.94 11.50 -4.99
N ILE A 78 13.13 12.08 -5.89
CA ILE A 78 13.43 12.17 -7.32
C ILE A 78 14.67 13.03 -7.56
N GLU A 79 14.84 14.12 -6.82
CA GLU A 79 16.04 14.96 -6.87
C GLU A 79 17.32 14.16 -6.62
N LYS A 80 17.32 13.29 -5.61
CA LYS A 80 18.47 12.42 -5.30
C LYS A 80 18.71 11.36 -6.38
N MET A 81 17.64 10.89 -7.05
CA MET A 81 17.73 9.86 -8.09
C MET A 81 18.01 10.42 -9.49
N TRP A 82 17.77 11.71 -9.72
CA TRP A 82 17.83 12.36 -11.03
C TRP A 82 19.10 12.05 -11.84
N PRO A 83 20.33 12.09 -11.30
CA PRO A 83 21.53 11.80 -12.09
C PRO A 83 21.60 10.36 -12.62
N PHE A 84 20.86 9.42 -12.02
CA PHE A 84 20.74 8.05 -12.50
C PHE A 84 19.58 7.90 -13.48
N LEU A 85 18.46 8.57 -13.21
CA LEU A 85 17.28 8.58 -14.07
C LEU A 85 17.60 9.23 -15.42
N ASP A 86 18.30 10.35 -15.46
CA ASP A 86 18.74 11.00 -16.70
C ASP A 86 19.50 10.03 -17.61
N LYS A 87 20.52 9.35 -17.07
CA LYS A 87 21.31 8.36 -17.81
C LYS A 87 20.46 7.20 -18.33
N ALA A 88 19.58 6.66 -17.49
CA ALA A 88 18.73 5.52 -17.84
C ALA A 88 17.71 5.91 -18.93
N ILE A 89 17.04 7.04 -18.76
CA ILE A 89 16.04 7.54 -19.71
C ILE A 89 16.71 7.87 -21.04
N CYS A 90 17.85 8.56 -21.03
CA CYS A 90 18.57 8.87 -22.28
C CYS A 90 19.03 7.60 -23.01
N LYS A 91 19.48 6.56 -22.30
CA LYS A 91 19.81 5.27 -22.91
C LYS A 91 18.59 4.62 -23.56
N THR A 92 17.46 4.60 -22.85
CA THR A 92 16.20 4.04 -23.35
C THR A 92 15.68 4.83 -24.55
N ALA A 93 15.65 6.15 -24.46
CA ALA A 93 15.23 7.05 -25.54
C ALA A 93 16.08 6.84 -26.80
N ARG A 94 17.41 6.72 -26.67
CA ARG A 94 18.28 6.39 -27.81
C ARG A 94 17.95 5.03 -28.41
N SER A 95 17.69 4.01 -27.58
CA SER A 95 17.37 2.67 -28.07
C SER A 95 16.04 2.62 -28.84
N ILE A 96 15.05 3.41 -28.41
CA ILE A 96 13.74 3.52 -29.06
C ILE A 96 13.82 4.39 -30.32
N ALA A 97 14.59 5.49 -30.28
CA ALA A 97 14.67 6.42 -31.40
C ALA A 97 15.48 5.85 -32.58
N LYS A 98 16.52 5.04 -32.33
CA LYS A 98 17.34 4.42 -33.40
C LYS A 98 16.53 3.71 -34.50
N PRO A 99 15.62 2.77 -34.19
CA PRO A 99 14.81 2.12 -35.22
C PRO A 99 13.86 3.10 -35.93
N ILE A 100 13.26 4.04 -35.21
CA ILE A 100 12.35 5.05 -35.79
C ILE A 100 13.10 5.92 -36.81
N ILE A 101 14.30 6.38 -36.45
CA ILE A 101 15.16 7.18 -37.31
C ILE A 101 15.59 6.35 -38.53
N ALA A 102 15.98 5.09 -38.35
CA ALA A 102 16.37 4.20 -39.45
C ALA A 102 15.26 4.00 -40.49
N GLU A 103 14.00 3.95 -40.06
CA GLU A 103 12.84 3.88 -40.98
C GLU A 103 12.60 5.18 -41.76
N GLN A 104 12.95 6.35 -41.20
CA GLN A 104 12.74 7.64 -41.86
C GLN A 104 13.92 8.05 -42.75
N ILE A 105 15.14 7.59 -42.47
CA ILE A 105 16.36 7.87 -43.26
C ILE A 105 16.15 7.72 -44.79
N PRO A 106 15.55 6.63 -45.31
CA PRO A 106 15.38 6.44 -46.76
C PRO A 106 14.44 7.47 -47.38
N LYS A 107 13.46 7.96 -46.61
CA LYS A 107 12.46 8.93 -47.10
C LYS A 107 13.06 10.30 -47.34
N TYR A 108 14.03 10.69 -46.52
CA TYR A 108 14.64 12.02 -46.55
C TYR A 108 16.02 12.05 -47.21
N LYS A 109 16.53 10.92 -47.74
CA LYS A 109 17.84 10.80 -48.40
C LYS A 109 19.01 11.31 -47.53
N ILE A 110 18.99 10.96 -46.24
CA ILE A 110 20.04 11.32 -45.28
C ILE A 110 21.00 10.13 -45.14
N ASP A 111 22.30 10.34 -45.02
CA ASP A 111 23.28 9.24 -44.95
C ASP A 111 23.32 8.55 -43.56
N SER A 112 23.31 9.33 -42.48
CA SER A 112 23.24 8.80 -41.11
C SER A 112 22.74 9.88 -40.13
N VAL A 113 22.08 9.44 -39.06
CA VAL A 113 21.62 10.32 -37.98
C VAL A 113 21.91 9.63 -36.66
N GLU A 114 22.71 10.28 -35.81
CA GLU A 114 23.07 9.80 -34.49
C GLU A 114 22.91 10.88 -33.44
N PHE A 115 22.74 10.46 -32.18
CA PHE A 115 22.70 11.38 -31.05
C PHE A 115 24.12 11.66 -30.57
N GLU A 116 24.61 12.87 -30.79
CA GLU A 116 25.89 13.35 -30.25
C GLU A 116 25.84 13.42 -28.72
N THR A 117 24.90 14.22 -28.18
CA THR A 117 24.59 14.28 -26.76
C THR A 117 23.08 14.27 -26.53
N LEU A 118 22.64 13.61 -25.47
CA LEU A 118 21.24 13.58 -25.06
C LEU A 118 21.23 13.62 -23.53
N THR A 119 20.68 14.68 -22.96
CA THR A 119 20.49 14.88 -21.53
C THR A 119 19.15 15.57 -21.31
N LEU A 120 18.48 15.22 -20.23
CA LEU A 120 17.25 15.86 -19.76
C LEU A 120 17.54 17.11 -18.91
N GLY A 121 18.81 17.43 -18.68
CA GLY A 121 19.25 18.56 -17.86
C GLY A 121 19.41 18.20 -16.38
N SER A 122 19.80 19.19 -15.59
CA SER A 122 20.11 19.03 -14.16
C SER A 122 18.90 19.10 -13.24
N LEU A 123 17.76 19.59 -13.73
CA LEU A 123 16.57 19.83 -12.92
C LEU A 123 15.56 18.68 -13.09
N PRO A 124 15.19 17.99 -11.99
CA PRO A 124 14.14 16.98 -12.03
C PRO A 124 12.75 17.61 -12.20
N PRO A 125 11.76 16.85 -12.69
CA PRO A 125 10.37 17.27 -12.68
C PRO A 125 9.86 17.39 -11.24
N THR A 126 8.98 18.36 -11.01
CA THR A 126 8.32 18.58 -9.72
C THR A 126 6.85 18.18 -9.79
N PHE A 127 6.39 17.46 -8.79
CA PHE A 127 5.00 17.08 -8.63
C PHE A 127 4.34 18.02 -7.61
N SER A 128 3.24 18.63 -8.00
CA SER A 128 2.45 19.55 -7.16
C SER A 128 1.21 18.89 -6.57
N GLY A 129 1.24 17.56 -6.47
CA GLY A 129 0.19 16.75 -5.85
C GLY A 129 0.11 17.00 -4.36
#